data_AF-A0A1F4U827-F1
#
_entry.id   AF-A0A1F4U827-F1
#
_cell.length_a   1.000
_cell.length_b   1.000
_cell.length_c   1.000
_cell.angle_alpha   90.00
_cell.angle_beta   90.00
_cell.angle_gamma   90.00
#
_symmetry.space_group_name_H-M   'P 1'
#
loop_
_entity.id
_entity.type
_entity.pdbx_description
1 polymer ?
#
loop_
_entity_poly.entity_id
_entity_poly.type
_entity_poly.pdbx_seq_one_letter_code
_entity_poly.pdbx_strand_id
1 'polypeptide(L)'
;MGYLLILRPLNCLITAVSVVVGAWIGLPRIFNLQLLIGMIIGFFTCGFGNVLNDIYDIEIDSINAPHRPLPKGLVKKTYVILEAIGLAVISLILAILLSPRAFILVLIALILLLLYAGLLKKCWPANLVVALLTGFSFLLGGIVNNNVAALFPFAFSVLIHMPREIIKDLIDEAGDRAQGVITCAARIGSQRARILASIYLGMLVLILPLPFIFQTLNWRYMIVILVIAFPPIIYSIMRIMRQSAIPDLRVSSRILKFIMVAGLIAMII
;
A
#
# COMPACT_ATOMS: atom_id res chain seq x y z
N MET A 1 -21.83 12.93 -7.59
CA MET A 1 -21.50 11.53 -7.21
C MET A 1 -20.28 10.98 -7.95
N GLY A 2 -20.16 11.12 -9.27
CA GLY A 2 -19.04 10.58 -10.05
C GLY A 2 -17.64 11.01 -9.57
N TYR A 3 -17.45 12.28 -9.23
CA TYR A 3 -16.18 12.80 -8.69
C TYR A 3 -15.79 12.16 -7.35
N LEU A 4 -16.75 11.96 -6.42
CA LEU A 4 -16.46 11.26 -5.16
C LEU A 4 -16.11 9.78 -5.37
N LEU A 5 -16.69 9.12 -6.38
CA LEU A 5 -16.42 7.72 -6.67
C LEU A 5 -15.00 7.53 -7.23
N ILE A 6 -14.49 8.49 -8.00
CA ILE A 6 -13.16 8.40 -8.62
C ILE A 6 -12.02 8.44 -7.59
N LEU A 7 -12.26 9.11 -6.44
CA LEU A 7 -11.33 9.14 -5.31
C LEU A 7 -11.11 7.77 -4.67
N ARG A 8 -12.06 6.84 -4.83
CA ARG A 8 -12.10 5.55 -4.10
C ARG A 8 -11.99 5.81 -2.58
N PRO A 9 -13.01 6.41 -1.95
CA PRO A 9 -12.92 6.98 -0.61
C PRO A 9 -12.53 5.95 0.46
N LEU A 10 -12.92 4.68 0.29
CA LEU A 10 -12.51 3.60 1.20
C LEU A 10 -10.98 3.42 1.23
N ASN A 11 -10.31 3.48 0.06
CA ASN A 11 -8.84 3.39 0.01
C ASN A 11 -8.20 4.58 0.73
N CYS A 12 -8.73 5.78 0.49
CA CYS A 12 -8.24 7.00 1.12
C CYS A 12 -8.44 6.98 2.65
N LEU A 13 -9.56 6.42 3.13
CA LEU A 13 -9.83 6.21 4.55
C LEU A 13 -8.86 5.20 5.17
N ILE A 14 -8.58 4.09 4.48
CA ILE A 14 -7.56 3.13 4.93
C ILE A 14 -6.20 3.82 5.05
N THR A 15 -5.80 4.64 4.07
CA THR A 15 -4.57 5.43 4.15
C THR A 15 -4.57 6.38 5.35
N ALA A 16 -5.68 7.08 5.62
CA ALA A 16 -5.81 7.94 6.79
C ALA A 16 -5.69 7.16 8.11
N VAL A 17 -6.28 5.96 8.20
CA VAL A 17 -6.13 5.08 9.37
C VAL A 17 -4.69 4.60 9.53
N SER A 18 -3.98 4.31 8.43
CA SER A 18 -2.56 3.95 8.51
C SER A 18 -1.69 5.09 9.06
N VAL A 19 -2.01 6.36 8.78
CA VAL A 19 -1.37 7.51 9.42
C VAL A 19 -1.57 7.47 10.94
N VAL A 20 -2.78 7.14 11.39
CA VAL A 20 -3.08 7.00 12.82
C VAL A 20 -2.26 5.88 13.48
N VAL A 21 -2.16 4.72 12.83
CA VAL A 21 -1.32 3.60 13.32
C VAL A 21 0.13 4.04 13.49
N GLY A 22 0.70 4.71 12.49
CA GLY A 22 2.08 5.21 12.55
C GLY A 22 2.29 6.25 13.66
N ALA A 23 1.30 7.10 13.91
CA ALA A 23 1.38 8.12 14.95
C ALA A 23 1.30 7.53 16.38
N TRP A 24 0.55 6.44 16.56
CA TRP A 24 0.24 5.88 17.89
C TRP A 24 1.05 4.66 18.30
N ILE A 25 1.72 3.96 17.39
CA ILE A 25 2.42 2.71 17.74
C ILE A 25 3.39 2.93 18.93
N GLY A 26 3.17 2.21 20.03
CA GLY A 26 3.97 2.33 21.25
C GLY A 26 3.80 3.63 22.04
N LEU A 27 2.85 4.50 21.68
CA LEU A 27 2.57 5.78 22.35
C LEU A 27 1.10 5.90 22.80
N PRO A 28 0.78 6.84 23.71
CA PRO A 28 -0.60 7.15 24.06
C PRO A 28 -1.42 7.60 22.84
N ARG A 29 -2.68 7.15 22.78
CA ARG A 29 -3.60 7.41 21.65
C ARG A 29 -4.23 8.79 21.74
N ILE A 30 -3.42 9.81 21.53
CA ILE A 30 -3.87 11.21 21.57
C ILE A 30 -4.35 11.61 20.18
N PHE A 31 -5.57 12.14 20.13
CA PHE A 31 -6.07 12.85 18.96
C PHE A 31 -5.83 14.34 19.12
N ASN A 32 -5.10 14.93 18.19
CA ASN A 32 -4.84 16.36 18.15
C ASN A 32 -5.03 16.88 16.72
N LEU A 33 -4.98 18.20 16.57
CA LEU A 33 -5.15 18.85 15.26
C LEU A 33 -4.08 18.41 14.25
N GLN A 34 -2.84 18.18 14.69
CA GLN A 34 -1.75 17.74 13.81
C GLN A 34 -2.02 16.35 13.22
N LEU A 35 -2.57 15.43 14.01
CA LEU A 35 -2.99 14.11 13.54
C LEU A 35 -4.14 14.19 12.55
N LEU A 36 -5.13 15.04 12.81
CA LEU A 36 -6.22 15.28 11.86
C LEU A 36 -5.67 15.82 10.52
N ILE A 37 -4.74 16.77 10.57
CA ILE A 37 -4.06 17.29 9.37
C ILE A 37 -3.29 16.17 8.65
N GLY A 38 -2.55 15.33 9.37
CA GLY A 38 -1.85 14.17 8.81
C GLY A 38 -2.79 13.19 8.12
N MET A 39 -3.94 12.90 8.71
CA MET A 39 -4.98 12.05 8.10
C MET A 39 -5.52 12.66 6.80
N ILE A 40 -5.78 13.96 6.78
CA ILE A 40 -6.25 14.67 5.58
C ILE A 40 -5.19 14.66 4.47
N ILE A 41 -3.92 14.89 4.81
CA ILE A 41 -2.79 14.78 3.86
C ILE A 41 -2.76 13.38 3.24
N GLY A 42 -2.82 12.32 4.06
CA GLY A 42 -2.83 10.94 3.59
C GLY A 42 -4.03 10.64 2.70
N PHE A 43 -5.21 11.11 3.07
CA PHE A 43 -6.44 10.95 2.29
C PHE A 43 -6.33 11.62 0.91
N PHE A 44 -5.91 12.88 0.84
CA PHE A 44 -5.78 13.59 -0.44
C PHE A 44 -4.64 13.07 -1.31
N THR A 45 -3.52 12.65 -0.71
CA THR A 45 -2.42 12.01 -1.46
C THR A 45 -2.86 10.68 -2.08
N CYS A 46 -3.64 9.87 -1.35
CA CYS A 46 -4.26 8.65 -1.89
C CYS A 46 -5.26 8.98 -3.01
N GLY A 47 -6.10 9.99 -2.79
CA GLY A 47 -7.09 10.47 -3.76
C GLY A 47 -6.42 10.89 -5.07
N PHE A 48 -5.35 11.67 -5.01
CA PHE A 48 -4.53 12.04 -6.17
C PHE A 48 -4.07 10.80 -6.94
N GLY A 49 -3.51 9.82 -6.25
CA GLY A 49 -3.07 8.57 -6.86
C GLY A 49 -4.19 7.80 -7.57
N ASN A 50 -5.37 7.69 -6.94
CA ASN A 50 -6.52 7.01 -7.52
C ASN A 50 -7.06 7.74 -8.75
N VAL A 51 -7.22 9.05 -8.66
CA VAL A 51 -7.69 9.90 -9.77
C VAL A 51 -6.72 9.83 -10.94
N LEU A 52 -5.42 9.98 -10.67
CA LEU A 52 -4.38 9.95 -11.69
C LEU A 52 -4.37 8.60 -12.42
N ASN A 53 -4.48 7.51 -11.67
CA ASN A 53 -4.56 6.17 -12.26
C ASN A 53 -5.75 6.03 -13.23
N ASP A 54 -6.93 6.53 -12.86
CA ASP A 54 -8.11 6.50 -13.76
C ASP A 54 -7.94 7.40 -15.00
N ILE A 55 -7.19 8.52 -14.90
CA ILE A 55 -6.88 9.37 -16.06
C ILE A 55 -6.02 8.62 -17.08
N TYR A 56 -4.97 7.92 -16.62
CA TYR A 56 -4.08 7.15 -17.48
C TYR A 56 -4.74 5.87 -18.02
N ASP A 57 -5.67 5.29 -17.25
CA ASP A 57 -6.35 4.05 -17.62
C ASP A 57 -7.60 4.25 -18.48
N ILE A 58 -8.01 5.47 -18.81
CA ILE A 58 -9.32 5.73 -19.43
C ILE A 58 -9.63 4.85 -20.66
N GLU A 59 -8.65 4.61 -21.53
CA GLU A 59 -8.78 3.75 -22.70
C GLU A 59 -8.89 2.27 -22.31
N ILE A 60 -8.06 1.81 -21.37
CA ILE A 60 -8.05 0.44 -20.86
C ILE A 60 -9.37 0.14 -20.13
N ASP A 61 -9.80 1.05 -19.27
CA ASP A 61 -11.02 0.94 -18.49
C ASP A 61 -12.27 1.06 -19.36
N SER A 62 -12.22 1.70 -20.53
CA SER A 62 -13.35 1.70 -21.48
C SER A 62 -13.72 0.30 -21.97
N ILE A 63 -12.74 -0.62 -21.96
CA ILE A 63 -12.92 -2.02 -22.33
C ILE A 63 -13.17 -2.85 -21.07
N ASN A 64 -12.30 -2.72 -20.07
CA ASN A 64 -12.25 -3.64 -18.91
C ASN A 64 -13.24 -3.26 -17.80
N ALA A 65 -13.56 -1.98 -17.65
CA ALA A 65 -14.39 -1.47 -16.57
C ALA A 65 -15.24 -0.27 -17.03
N PRO A 66 -16.11 -0.44 -18.06
CA PRO A 66 -16.85 0.67 -18.68
C PRO A 66 -17.83 1.37 -17.72
N HIS A 67 -18.11 0.76 -16.57
CA HIS A 67 -18.94 1.34 -15.51
C HIS A 67 -18.22 2.43 -14.69
N ARG A 68 -16.89 2.56 -14.79
CA ARG A 68 -16.11 3.56 -14.03
C ARG A 68 -16.48 5.00 -14.44
N PRO A 69 -16.30 5.99 -13.55
CA PRO A 69 -16.79 7.35 -13.78
C PRO A 69 -16.28 8.01 -15.07
N LEU A 70 -14.97 7.90 -15.37
CA LEU A 70 -14.36 8.50 -16.56
C LEU A 70 -14.81 7.82 -17.87
N PRO A 71 -14.65 6.50 -18.06
CA PRO A 71 -15.09 5.83 -19.29
C PRO A 71 -16.60 5.95 -19.53
N LYS A 72 -17.41 5.95 -18.46
CA LYS A 72 -18.87 6.11 -18.54
C LYS A 72 -19.30 7.54 -18.87
N GLY A 73 -18.38 8.51 -18.89
CA GLY A 73 -18.69 9.92 -19.10
C GLY A 73 -19.46 10.58 -17.95
N LEU A 74 -19.47 10.00 -16.75
CA LEU A 74 -20.12 10.57 -15.57
C LEU A 74 -19.40 11.83 -15.05
N VAL A 75 -18.14 12.00 -15.44
CA VAL A 75 -17.28 13.13 -15.08
C VAL A 75 -16.51 13.59 -16.32
N LYS A 76 -16.28 14.90 -16.47
CA LYS A 76 -15.45 15.40 -17.57
C LYS A 76 -13.97 15.28 -17.22
N LYS A 77 -13.16 14.75 -18.15
CA LYS A 77 -11.71 14.57 -17.99
C LYS A 77 -10.99 15.84 -17.53
N THR A 78 -11.37 17.01 -18.06
CA THR A 78 -10.79 18.31 -17.66
C THR A 78 -10.99 18.60 -16.17
N TYR A 79 -12.18 18.39 -15.62
CA TYR A 79 -12.44 18.58 -14.20
C TYR A 79 -11.76 17.54 -13.33
N VAL A 80 -11.59 16.31 -13.82
CA VAL A 80 -10.86 15.26 -13.10
C VAL A 80 -9.35 15.59 -13.01
N ILE A 81 -8.78 16.18 -14.05
CA ILE A 81 -7.39 16.69 -14.01
C ILE A 81 -7.28 17.83 -12.98
N LEU A 82 -8.23 18.77 -12.97
CA LEU A 82 -8.26 19.84 -11.97
C LEU A 82 -8.42 19.30 -10.53
N GLU A 83 -9.23 18.25 -10.34
CA GLU A 83 -9.37 17.55 -9.07
C GLU A 83 -8.04 16.94 -8.63
N ALA A 84 -7.34 16.23 -9.52
CA ALA A 84 -6.01 15.68 -9.21
C ALA A 84 -5.01 16.78 -8.79
N ILE A 85 -4.95 17.89 -9.54
CA ILE A 85 -4.08 19.02 -9.22
C ILE A 85 -4.45 19.60 -7.86
N GLY A 86 -5.75 19.81 -7.60
CA GLY A 86 -6.24 20.32 -6.32
C GLY A 86 -5.84 19.43 -5.14
N LEU A 87 -6.02 18.11 -5.26
CA LEU A 87 -5.63 17.15 -4.22
C LEU A 87 -4.13 17.19 -3.92
N ALA A 88 -3.29 17.26 -4.96
CA ALA A 88 -1.83 17.35 -4.81
C ALA A 88 -1.38 18.69 -4.20
N VAL A 89 -1.99 19.80 -4.62
CA VAL A 89 -1.66 21.13 -4.09
C VAL A 89 -2.08 21.23 -2.62
N ILE A 90 -3.29 20.78 -2.27
CA ILE A 90 -3.77 20.82 -0.89
C ILE A 90 -2.92 19.92 0.00
N SER A 91 -2.55 18.71 -0.46
CA SER A 91 -1.69 17.83 0.35
C SER A 91 -0.30 18.43 0.59
N LEU A 92 0.31 19.08 -0.40
CA LEU A 92 1.59 19.78 -0.25
C LEU A 92 1.51 21.00 0.67
N ILE A 93 0.45 21.82 0.54
CA ILE A 93 0.24 22.98 1.42
C ILE A 93 0.06 22.52 2.87
N LEU A 94 -0.76 21.51 3.12
CA LEU A 94 -0.93 20.98 4.47
C LEU A 94 0.37 20.34 4.99
N ALA A 95 1.13 19.66 4.14
CA ALA A 95 2.39 19.04 4.54
C ALA A 95 3.48 20.05 4.89
N ILE A 96 3.60 21.16 4.14
CA ILE A 96 4.57 22.22 4.47
C ILE A 96 4.20 22.95 5.77
N LEU A 97 2.91 23.16 6.03
CA LEU A 97 2.42 23.72 7.29
C LEU A 97 2.63 22.78 8.48
N LEU A 98 2.65 21.46 8.24
CA LEU A 98 2.88 20.45 9.27
C LEU A 98 4.36 20.36 9.65
N SER A 99 5.25 20.10 8.68
CA SER A 99 6.71 20.14 8.87
C SER A 99 7.48 19.97 7.55
N PRO A 100 8.76 20.41 7.47
CA PRO A 100 9.60 20.14 6.30
C PRO A 100 9.75 18.64 5.97
N ARG A 101 9.78 17.77 6.99
CA ARG A 101 9.86 16.31 6.80
C ARG A 101 8.60 15.75 6.15
N ALA A 102 7.42 16.22 6.59
CA ALA A 102 6.15 15.83 6.00
C ALA A 102 6.06 16.29 4.55
N PHE A 103 6.46 17.52 4.24
CA PHE A 103 6.50 18.05 2.88
C PHE A 103 7.36 17.18 1.96
N ILE A 104 8.59 16.83 2.36
CA ILE A 104 9.48 15.98 1.57
C ILE A 104 8.86 14.61 1.32
N LEU A 105 8.30 13.97 2.36
CA LEU A 105 7.67 12.66 2.22
C LEU A 105 6.49 12.69 1.24
N VAL A 106 5.62 13.69 1.35
CA VAL A 106 4.45 13.84 0.47
C VAL A 106 4.88 14.17 -0.95
N LEU A 107 5.88 15.03 -1.14
CA LEU A 107 6.43 15.34 -2.45
C LEU A 107 6.97 14.08 -3.15
N ILE A 108 7.75 13.27 -2.44
CA ILE A 108 8.24 11.98 -2.96
C ILE A 108 7.06 11.06 -3.30
N ALA A 109 6.05 10.98 -2.42
CA ALA A 109 4.86 10.16 -2.67
C ALA A 109 4.11 10.57 -3.95
N LEU A 110 3.90 11.88 -4.16
CA LEU A 110 3.23 12.40 -5.35
C LEU A 110 4.03 12.14 -6.63
N ILE A 111 5.36 12.32 -6.58
CA ILE A 111 6.25 12.01 -7.71
C ILE A 111 6.18 10.52 -8.04
N LEU A 112 6.26 9.64 -7.03
CA LEU A 112 6.17 8.20 -7.24
C LEU A 112 4.79 7.77 -7.79
N LEU A 113 3.70 8.38 -7.33
CA LEU A 113 2.36 8.15 -7.87
C LEU A 113 2.26 8.57 -9.35
N LEU A 114 2.86 9.70 -9.72
CA LEU A 114 2.93 10.17 -11.10
C LEU A 114 3.76 9.24 -11.99
N LEU A 115 4.96 8.88 -11.54
CA LEU A 115 5.83 7.93 -12.25
C LEU A 115 5.17 6.55 -12.37
N TYR A 116 4.48 6.10 -11.32
CA TYR A 116 3.72 4.85 -11.35
C TYR A 116 2.66 4.89 -12.44
N ALA A 117 1.75 5.86 -12.39
CA ALA A 117 0.60 5.92 -13.30
C ALA A 117 1.04 6.10 -14.77
N GLY A 118 2.05 6.94 -15.02
CA GLY A 118 2.46 7.26 -16.39
C GLY A 118 3.49 6.32 -17.02
N LEU A 119 4.40 5.73 -16.23
CA LEU A 119 5.59 5.04 -16.77
C LEU A 119 5.79 3.63 -16.19
N LEU A 120 5.67 3.47 -14.88
CA LEU A 120 6.15 2.25 -14.22
C LEU A 120 5.10 1.16 -14.15
N LYS A 121 3.80 1.47 -14.26
CA LYS A 121 2.71 0.50 -14.07
C LYS A 121 2.83 -0.77 -14.93
N LYS A 122 3.44 -0.68 -16.12
CA LYS A 122 3.67 -1.83 -17.02
C LYS A 122 5.07 -2.45 -16.90
N CYS A 123 5.85 -2.03 -15.89
CA CYS A 123 7.25 -2.38 -15.70
C CYS A 123 7.47 -3.10 -14.37
N TRP A 124 8.55 -3.88 -14.29
CA TRP A 124 8.86 -4.70 -13.12
C TRP A 124 9.08 -3.94 -11.78
N PRO A 125 9.51 -2.67 -11.71
CA PRO A 125 9.64 -1.97 -10.43
C PRO A 125 8.31 -1.44 -9.87
N ALA A 126 7.20 -1.59 -10.60
CA ALA A 126 5.87 -1.15 -10.17
C ALA A 126 5.50 -1.64 -8.77
N ASN A 127 5.80 -2.91 -8.48
CA ASN A 127 5.48 -3.58 -7.21
C ASN A 127 6.18 -2.91 -6.03
N LEU A 128 7.45 -2.51 -6.21
CA LEU A 128 8.22 -1.81 -5.18
C LEU A 128 7.63 -0.44 -4.90
N VAL A 129 7.25 0.30 -5.95
CA VAL A 129 6.63 1.61 -5.79
C VAL A 129 5.31 1.49 -5.03
N VAL A 130 4.46 0.51 -5.37
CA VAL A 130 3.21 0.24 -4.64
C VAL A 130 3.49 -0.08 -3.17
N ALA A 131 4.45 -0.96 -2.88
CA ALA A 131 4.79 -1.35 -1.51
C ALA A 131 5.36 -0.19 -0.67
N LEU A 132 6.16 0.70 -1.28
CA LEU A 132 6.68 1.89 -0.62
C LEU A 132 5.57 2.90 -0.33
N LEU A 133 4.71 3.18 -1.32
CA LEU A 133 3.62 4.14 -1.19
C LEU A 133 2.61 3.74 -0.11
N THR A 134 2.28 2.45 0.01
CA THR A 134 1.41 1.98 1.10
C THR A 134 2.07 2.20 2.46
N GLY A 135 3.39 1.97 2.55
CA GLY A 135 4.18 2.20 3.76
C GLY A 135 4.29 3.67 4.17
N PHE A 136 4.37 4.61 3.22
CA PHE A 136 4.58 6.04 3.51
C PHE A 136 3.50 6.66 4.40
N SER A 137 2.29 6.11 4.37
CA SER A 137 1.21 6.54 5.27
C SER A 137 1.59 6.38 6.76
N PHE A 138 2.26 5.30 7.13
CA PHE A 138 2.76 5.09 8.49
C PHE A 138 3.87 6.07 8.85
N LEU A 139 4.80 6.32 7.92
CA LEU A 139 5.88 7.30 8.12
C LEU A 139 5.34 8.71 8.32
N LEU A 140 4.29 9.10 7.59
CA LEU A 140 3.62 10.37 7.80
C LEU A 140 3.07 10.48 9.23
N GLY A 141 2.44 9.41 9.74
CA GLY A 141 2.00 9.32 11.13
C GLY A 141 3.14 9.47 12.13
N GLY A 142 4.26 8.78 11.86
CA GLY A 142 5.49 8.92 12.64
C GLY A 142 6.01 10.35 12.67
N ILE A 143 5.99 11.06 11.54
CA ILE A 143 6.41 12.46 11.47
C ILE A 143 5.49 13.36 12.29
N VAL A 144 4.17 13.17 12.20
CA VAL A 144 3.17 13.95 12.94
C VAL A 144 3.47 13.93 14.45
N ASN A 145 3.73 12.75 15.01
CA ASN A 145 3.94 12.57 16.46
C ASN A 145 5.41 12.45 16.88
N ASN A 146 6.36 12.68 15.96
CA ASN A 146 7.80 12.38 16.16
C ASN A 146 8.06 10.94 16.68
N ASN A 147 7.28 9.99 16.19
CA ASN A 147 7.33 8.60 16.59
C ASN A 147 8.18 7.74 15.64
N VAL A 148 9.41 7.42 16.05
CA VAL A 148 10.34 6.58 15.29
C VAL A 148 9.82 5.13 15.15
N ALA A 149 8.98 4.67 16.08
CA ALA A 149 8.40 3.33 16.00
C ALA A 149 7.50 3.13 14.77
N ALA A 150 7.11 4.21 14.07
CA ALA A 150 6.45 4.15 12.76
C ALA A 150 7.26 3.42 11.68
N LEU A 151 8.58 3.24 11.88
CA LEU A 151 9.42 2.41 11.02
C LEU A 151 8.99 0.93 11.02
N PHE A 152 8.43 0.41 12.12
CA PHE A 152 7.93 -0.96 12.19
C PHE A 152 6.73 -1.21 11.27
N PRO A 153 5.62 -0.45 11.33
CA PRO A 153 4.50 -0.60 10.40
C PRO A 153 4.90 -0.26 8.96
N PHE A 154 5.84 0.68 8.74
CA PHE A 154 6.40 0.93 7.41
C PHE A 154 7.08 -0.33 6.84
N ALA A 155 8.03 -0.91 7.58
CA ALA A 155 8.73 -2.12 7.17
C ALA A 155 7.76 -3.30 6.98
N PHE A 156 6.82 -3.48 7.91
CA PHE A 156 5.74 -4.46 7.79
C PHE A 156 4.97 -4.29 6.48
N SER A 157 4.52 -3.07 6.17
CA SER A 157 3.75 -2.76 4.96
C SER A 157 4.52 -3.12 3.69
N VAL A 158 5.79 -2.73 3.61
CA VAL A 158 6.63 -3.03 2.44
C VAL A 158 6.80 -4.54 2.27
N LEU A 159 7.16 -5.23 3.36
CA LEU A 159 7.48 -6.67 3.34
C LEU A 159 6.26 -7.58 3.15
N ILE A 160 5.04 -7.09 3.41
CA ILE A 160 3.82 -7.84 3.13
C ILE A 160 3.21 -7.50 1.77
N HIS A 161 3.36 -6.26 1.28
CA HIS A 161 2.87 -5.87 -0.05
C HIS A 161 3.75 -6.41 -1.18
N MET A 162 5.08 -6.38 -1.03
CA MET A 162 6.00 -6.91 -2.04
C MET A 162 5.69 -8.35 -2.46
N PRO A 163 5.65 -9.34 -1.54
CA PRO A 163 5.34 -10.72 -1.92
C PRO A 163 3.91 -10.85 -2.44
N ARG A 164 2.96 -10.04 -1.96
CA ARG A 164 1.58 -10.05 -2.47
C ARG A 164 1.52 -9.62 -3.93
N GLU A 165 2.19 -8.54 -4.32
CA GLU A 165 2.22 -8.09 -5.71
C GLU A 165 2.95 -9.11 -6.59
N ILE A 166 4.05 -9.70 -6.13
CA ILE A 166 4.72 -10.79 -6.87
C ILE A 166 3.81 -12.03 -7.04
N ILE A 167 3.06 -12.42 -6.01
CA ILE A 167 2.08 -13.51 -6.11
C ILE A 167 0.98 -13.18 -7.10
N LYS A 168 0.57 -11.91 -7.18
CA LYS A 168 -0.43 -11.45 -8.14
C LYS A 168 0.11 -11.54 -9.57
N ASP A 169 1.34 -11.07 -9.81
CA ASP A 169 2.02 -11.21 -11.11
C ASP A 169 2.07 -12.67 -11.58
N LEU A 170 2.29 -13.62 -10.65
CA LEU A 170 2.27 -15.06 -10.95
C LEU A 170 0.87 -15.61 -11.28
N ILE A 171 -0.19 -15.01 -10.74
CA ILE A 171 -1.58 -15.40 -11.02
C ILE A 171 -2.02 -14.84 -12.37
N ASP A 172 -1.61 -13.61 -12.68
CA ASP A 172 -2.07 -12.83 -13.83
C ASP A 172 -1.12 -12.95 -15.05
N GLU A 173 -0.06 -13.77 -14.96
CA GLU A 173 1.04 -13.91 -15.95
C GLU A 173 0.55 -14.01 -17.41
N ALA A 174 -0.47 -14.83 -17.68
CA ALA A 174 -1.00 -15.00 -19.03
C ALA A 174 -1.69 -13.74 -19.58
N GLY A 175 -2.45 -13.03 -18.72
CA GLY A 175 -3.15 -11.80 -19.09
C GLY A 175 -2.19 -10.62 -19.26
N ASP A 176 -1.22 -10.51 -18.35
CA ASP A 176 -0.18 -9.47 -18.39
C ASP A 176 0.68 -9.60 -19.65
N ARG A 177 1.04 -10.83 -20.02
CA ARG A 177 1.80 -11.10 -21.25
C ARG A 177 1.03 -10.70 -22.51
N ALA A 178 -0.28 -10.95 -22.57
CA ALA A 178 -1.11 -10.54 -23.70
C ALA A 178 -1.22 -9.02 -23.84
N GLN A 179 -1.04 -8.26 -22.75
CA GLN A 179 -1.06 -6.80 -22.73
C GLN A 179 0.32 -6.15 -22.83
N GLY A 180 1.38 -6.95 -23.03
CA GLY A 180 2.77 -6.47 -23.12
C GLY A 180 3.32 -5.93 -21.80
N VAL A 181 2.75 -6.32 -20.66
CA VAL A 181 3.21 -5.92 -19.32
C VAL A 181 4.42 -6.76 -18.93
N ILE A 182 5.50 -6.10 -18.50
CA ILE A 182 6.71 -6.77 -18.02
C ILE A 182 6.68 -6.73 -16.49
N THR A 183 6.00 -7.70 -15.88
CA THR A 183 5.93 -7.84 -14.42
C THR A 183 7.25 -8.33 -13.81
N CYS A 184 7.34 -8.33 -12.48
CA CYS A 184 8.49 -8.92 -11.80
C CYS A 184 8.61 -10.40 -12.17
N ALA A 185 7.51 -11.16 -12.11
CA ALA A 185 7.47 -12.56 -12.48
C ALA A 185 7.89 -12.82 -13.93
N ALA A 186 7.42 -11.99 -14.87
CA ALA A 186 7.80 -12.11 -16.29
C ALA A 186 9.30 -11.82 -16.50
N ARG A 187 9.88 -10.88 -15.75
CA ARG A 187 11.29 -10.48 -15.92
C ARG A 187 12.28 -11.51 -15.38
N ILE A 188 12.02 -12.08 -14.20
CA ILE A 188 12.95 -13.00 -13.53
C ILE A 188 12.56 -14.49 -13.66
N GLY A 189 11.37 -14.76 -14.20
CA GLY A 189 10.79 -16.10 -14.32
C GLY A 189 10.04 -16.52 -13.07
N SER A 190 8.99 -17.33 -13.27
CA SER A 190 8.01 -17.67 -12.24
C SER A 190 8.63 -18.37 -11.02
N GLN A 191 9.66 -19.22 -11.22
CA GLN A 191 10.36 -19.88 -10.12
C GLN A 191 11.16 -18.89 -9.24
N ARG A 192 11.92 -17.97 -9.86
CA ARG A 192 12.70 -16.97 -9.10
C ARG A 192 11.79 -15.97 -8.39
N ALA A 193 10.66 -15.62 -9.01
CA ALA A 193 9.63 -14.78 -8.38
C ALA A 193 9.02 -15.44 -7.13
N ARG A 194 8.74 -16.75 -7.17
CA ARG A 194 8.29 -17.49 -5.98
C ARG A 194 9.32 -17.49 -4.86
N ILE A 195 10.60 -17.68 -5.20
CA ILE A 195 11.70 -17.60 -4.22
C ILE A 195 11.78 -16.19 -3.62
N LEU A 196 11.72 -15.16 -4.45
CA LEU A 196 11.75 -13.76 -4.02
C LEU A 196 10.58 -13.42 -3.08
N ALA A 197 9.37 -13.84 -3.43
CA ALA A 197 8.20 -13.66 -2.55
C ALA A 197 8.38 -14.37 -1.20
N SER A 198 8.88 -15.61 -1.21
CA SER A 198 9.18 -16.37 0.01
C SER A 198 10.26 -15.71 0.86
N ILE A 199 11.29 -15.13 0.23
CA ILE A 199 12.34 -14.36 0.92
C ILE A 199 11.75 -13.15 1.65
N TYR A 200 10.90 -12.36 0.98
CA TYR A 200 10.21 -11.23 1.63
C TYR A 200 9.34 -11.66 2.81
N LEU A 201 8.60 -12.76 2.67
CA LEU A 201 7.82 -13.33 3.78
C LEU A 201 8.72 -13.85 4.92
N GLY A 202 9.88 -14.43 4.60
CA GLY A 202 10.89 -14.80 5.58
C GLY A 202 11.41 -13.60 6.37
N MET A 203 11.76 -12.50 5.68
CA MET A 203 12.15 -11.25 6.33
C MET A 203 11.03 -10.69 7.21
N LEU A 204 9.78 -10.79 6.76
CA LEU A 204 8.61 -10.38 7.55
C LEU A 204 8.52 -11.16 8.86
N VAL A 205 8.71 -12.49 8.84
CA VAL A 205 8.75 -13.32 10.06
C VAL A 205 9.83 -12.85 11.03
N LEU A 206 11.00 -12.45 10.53
CA LEU A 206 12.10 -11.96 11.38
C LEU A 206 11.83 -10.58 11.99
N ILE A 207 11.13 -9.70 11.27
CA ILE A 207 10.88 -8.32 11.72
C ILE A 207 9.69 -8.22 12.68
N LEU A 208 8.68 -9.08 12.52
CA LEU A 208 7.45 -9.03 13.32
C LEU A 208 7.67 -9.09 14.85
N PRO A 209 8.63 -9.85 15.41
CA PRO A 209 8.92 -9.83 16.84
C PRO A 209 9.62 -8.55 17.35
N LEU A 210 10.24 -7.76 16.47
CA LEU A 210 11.10 -6.64 16.88
C LEU A 210 10.40 -5.58 17.74
N PRO A 211 9.15 -5.13 17.46
CA PRO A 211 8.46 -4.18 18.33
C PRO A 211 8.32 -4.65 19.78
N PHE A 212 8.17 -5.97 20.00
CA PHE A 212 8.14 -6.54 21.34
C PHE A 212 9.55 -6.61 21.96
N ILE A 213 10.55 -7.04 21.19
CA ILE A 213 11.95 -7.15 21.65
C ILE A 213 12.50 -5.77 22.06
N PHE A 214 12.18 -4.73 21.29
CA PHE A 214 12.54 -3.34 21.59
C PHE A 214 11.59 -2.68 22.60
N GLN A 215 10.70 -3.45 23.24
CA GLN A 215 9.78 -2.96 24.29
C GLN A 215 8.86 -1.82 23.83
N THR A 216 8.65 -1.68 22.52
CA THR A 216 7.71 -0.73 21.93
C THR A 216 6.27 -1.21 22.09
N LEU A 217 6.04 -2.52 21.95
CA LEU A 217 4.73 -3.16 22.10
C LEU A 217 4.77 -4.27 23.16
N ASN A 218 3.60 -4.57 23.73
CA ASN A 218 3.47 -5.47 24.87
C ASN A 218 3.23 -6.95 24.45
N TRP A 219 3.05 -7.84 25.43
CA TRP A 219 2.83 -9.27 25.20
C TRP A 219 1.57 -9.59 24.37
N ARG A 220 0.54 -8.74 24.39
CA ARG A 220 -0.69 -8.93 23.60
C ARG A 220 -0.39 -8.87 22.12
N TYR A 221 0.45 -7.93 21.69
CA TYR A 221 0.98 -7.88 20.32
C TYR A 221 1.67 -9.19 19.96
N MET A 222 2.55 -9.70 20.84
CA MET A 222 3.29 -10.93 20.57
C MET A 222 2.37 -12.16 20.41
N ILE A 223 1.28 -12.26 21.19
CA ILE A 223 0.29 -13.35 21.01
C ILE A 223 -0.33 -13.29 19.62
N VAL A 224 -0.72 -12.10 19.15
CA VAL A 224 -1.28 -11.94 17.80
C VAL A 224 -0.27 -12.37 16.74
N ILE A 225 1.01 -12.01 16.91
CA ILE A 225 2.06 -12.44 15.98
C ILE A 225 2.21 -13.97 15.97
N LEU A 226 2.34 -14.60 17.14
CA LEU A 226 2.61 -16.03 17.26
C LEU A 226 1.42 -16.90 16.82
N VAL A 227 0.19 -16.49 17.12
CA VAL A 227 -1.02 -17.30 16.88
C VAL A 227 -1.69 -16.95 15.56
N ILE A 228 -1.72 -15.68 15.18
CA ILE A 228 -2.49 -15.19 14.03
C ILE A 228 -1.60 -14.92 12.82
N ALA A 229 -0.39 -14.36 12.99
CA ALA A 229 0.45 -13.99 11.85
C ALA A 229 1.37 -15.12 11.38
N PHE A 230 2.12 -15.75 12.28
CA PHE A 230 3.16 -16.72 11.92
C PHE A 230 2.64 -17.97 11.22
N PRO A 231 1.62 -18.70 11.73
CA PRO A 231 1.15 -19.92 11.08
C PRO A 231 0.71 -19.68 9.61
N PRO A 232 -0.11 -18.67 9.28
CA PRO A 232 -0.49 -18.44 7.89
C PRO A 232 0.63 -17.90 6.99
N ILE A 233 1.61 -17.16 7.53
CA ILE A 233 2.79 -16.74 6.74
C ILE A 233 3.63 -17.96 6.37
N ILE A 234 3.95 -18.83 7.34
CA ILE A 234 4.73 -20.05 7.12
C ILE A 234 4.00 -20.97 6.14
N TYR A 235 2.69 -21.15 6.32
CA TYR A 235 1.86 -21.89 5.38
C TYR A 235 1.95 -21.32 3.96
N SER A 236 1.87 -19.99 3.82
CA SER A 236 1.97 -19.32 2.52
C SER A 236 3.32 -19.55 1.85
N ILE A 237 4.43 -19.46 2.60
CA ILE A 237 5.79 -19.75 2.11
C ILE A 237 5.86 -21.19 1.59
N MET A 238 5.40 -22.17 2.38
CA MET A 238 5.43 -23.58 1.99
C MET A 238 4.66 -23.83 0.69
N ARG A 239 3.48 -23.22 0.52
CA ARG A 239 2.71 -23.34 -0.72
C ARG A 239 3.43 -22.71 -1.91
N ILE A 240 3.85 -21.46 -1.78
CA ILE A 240 4.51 -20.72 -2.87
C ILE A 240 5.72 -21.50 -3.39
N MET A 241 6.51 -22.07 -2.49
CA MET A 241 7.73 -22.85 -2.79
C MET A 241 7.46 -24.21 -3.45
N ARG A 242 6.33 -24.86 -3.19
CA ARG A 242 5.97 -26.16 -3.80
C ARG A 242 5.56 -26.08 -5.28
N GLN A 243 5.88 -24.99 -5.98
CA GLN A 243 5.40 -24.68 -7.32
C GLN A 243 3.87 -24.81 -7.45
N SER A 244 3.18 -24.41 -6.38
CA SER A 244 1.73 -24.47 -6.24
C SER A 244 0.97 -23.93 -7.46
N ALA A 245 -0.13 -24.62 -7.80
CA ALA A 245 -1.06 -24.23 -8.84
C ALA A 245 -1.69 -22.85 -8.56
N ILE A 246 -2.27 -22.22 -9.58
CA ILE A 246 -2.91 -20.89 -9.47
C ILE A 246 -3.93 -20.78 -8.31
N PRO A 247 -4.80 -21.77 -8.04
CA PRO A 247 -5.74 -21.71 -6.92
C PRO A 247 -5.04 -21.50 -5.56
N ASP A 248 -3.88 -22.11 -5.39
CA ASP A 248 -3.11 -22.04 -4.16
C ASP A 248 -2.49 -20.66 -3.97
N LEU A 249 -1.98 -20.05 -5.04
CA LEU A 249 -1.48 -18.67 -5.02
C LEU A 249 -2.59 -17.68 -4.66
N ARG A 250 -3.82 -17.91 -5.13
CA ARG A 250 -5.00 -17.10 -4.75
C ARG A 250 -5.36 -17.27 -3.27
N VAL A 251 -5.13 -18.45 -2.68
CA VAL A 251 -5.28 -18.66 -1.23
C VAL A 251 -4.22 -17.85 -0.48
N SER A 252 -2.94 -17.96 -0.84
CA SER A 252 -1.87 -17.17 -0.21
C SER A 252 -2.11 -15.66 -0.32
N SER A 253 -2.56 -15.16 -1.48
CA SER A 253 -2.89 -13.74 -1.67
C SER A 253 -4.01 -13.26 -0.72
N ARG A 254 -5.04 -14.10 -0.49
CA ARG A 254 -6.12 -13.81 0.48
C ARG A 254 -5.63 -13.83 1.92
N ILE A 255 -4.81 -14.82 2.25
CA ILE A 255 -4.16 -14.94 3.57
C ILE A 255 -3.33 -13.69 3.89
N LEU A 256 -2.51 -13.21 2.94
CA LEU A 256 -1.70 -12.00 3.15
C LEU A 256 -2.58 -10.76 3.40
N LYS A 257 -3.71 -10.61 2.71
CA LYS A 257 -4.66 -9.52 3.01
C LYS A 257 -5.24 -9.60 4.43
N PHE A 258 -5.57 -10.81 4.87
CA PHE A 258 -6.04 -11.03 6.24
C PHE A 258 -4.96 -10.64 7.27
N ILE A 259 -3.71 -11.06 7.03
CA ILE A 259 -2.57 -10.71 7.90
C ILE A 259 -2.31 -9.20 7.90
N MET A 260 -2.47 -8.50 6.76
CA MET A 260 -2.36 -7.04 6.71
C MET A 260 -3.31 -6.38 7.72
N VAL A 261 -4.58 -6.78 7.75
CA VAL A 261 -5.57 -6.23 8.70
C VAL A 261 -5.24 -6.63 10.14
N ALA A 262 -4.93 -7.91 10.38
CA ALA A 262 -4.58 -8.41 11.70
C ALA A 262 -3.34 -7.70 12.28
N GLY A 263 -2.32 -7.47 11.46
CA GLY A 263 -1.09 -6.77 11.84
C GLY A 263 -1.34 -5.32 12.24
N LEU A 264 -2.20 -4.59 11.51
CA LEU A 264 -2.57 -3.23 11.87
C LEU A 264 -3.32 -3.16 13.20
N ILE A 265 -4.24 -4.11 13.43
CA ILE A 265 -4.95 -4.21 14.71
C ILE A 265 -3.96 -4.52 15.84
N ALA A 266 -3.04 -5.46 15.63
CA ALA A 266 -2.03 -5.84 16.62
C ALA A 266 -1.17 -4.65 17.06
N MET A 267 -0.77 -3.78 16.14
CA MET A 267 0.09 -2.63 16.41
C MET A 267 -0.58 -1.51 17.22
N ILE A 268 -1.91 -1.57 17.37
CA ILE A 268 -2.66 -0.61 18.18
C ILE A 268 -2.98 -1.18 19.56
N ILE A 269 -3.06 -2.51 19.75
CA ILE A 269 -3.44 -3.18 21.03
C ILE A 269 -2.30 -3.13 22.07
#